data_AF-A0A3N6FZF0-F1
#
_entry.id   AF-A0A3N6FZF0-F1
#
_cell.length_a   1.000
_cell.length_b   1.000
_cell.length_c   1.000
_cell.angle_alpha   90.00
_cell.angle_beta   90.00
_cell.angle_gamma   90.00
#
_symmetry.space_group_name_H-M   'P 1'
#
loop_
_entity.id
_entity.type
_entity.pdbx_description
1 polymer ?
#
loop_
_entity_poly.entity_id
_entity_poly.type
_entity_poly.pdbx_seq_one_letter_code
_entity_poly.pdbx_strand_id
1 'polypeptide(L)'
;MFFSRSIGVSGALFPGHHDRHSTASAVRPPPPPRPWDWEERGDGTRARFVNDIAGTLGTATFGDDVVLQLSNLRGDISVPLDLADLSRSVVQRYDEFGVPLTATEPARCYGWMGASQVSSDTLSGLVLTDARAHEPEAGRFLQVDQGYAGGSNPYVYCGGDLVGCRDTSGLASYCLYCDLGKTGASDKKVFSY
;
A
#
# COMPACT_ATOMS: atom_id res chain seq x y z
N MET A 1 71.11 13.44 -22.67
CA MET A 1 70.79 13.05 -24.06
C MET A 1 69.74 11.94 -23.98
N PHE A 2 68.53 12.27 -24.45
CA PHE A 2 67.29 11.51 -24.68
C PHE A 2 67.02 10.12 -24.03
N PHE A 3 65.90 10.05 -23.30
CA PHE A 3 65.05 8.86 -23.17
C PHE A 3 63.78 9.07 -24.01
N SER A 4 63.35 8.06 -24.78
CA SER A 4 62.06 8.02 -25.48
C SER A 4 61.32 6.71 -25.16
N ARG A 5 59.99 6.79 -25.06
CA ARG A 5 59.01 5.80 -24.58
C ARG A 5 58.72 4.67 -25.58
N SER A 6 58.23 3.52 -25.08
CA SER A 6 56.94 2.94 -25.53
C SER A 6 56.40 1.86 -24.57
N ILE A 7 55.07 1.86 -24.41
CA ILE A 7 54.23 0.97 -23.59
C ILE A 7 53.47 0.04 -24.55
N GLY A 8 53.31 -1.23 -24.19
CA GLY A 8 52.35 -2.17 -24.79
C GLY A 8 52.07 -3.31 -23.82
N VAL A 9 50.84 -3.41 -23.33
CA VAL A 9 50.40 -4.40 -22.32
C VAL A 9 49.82 -5.64 -23.03
N SER A 10 50.31 -6.82 -22.65
CA SER A 10 49.91 -8.14 -23.13
C SER A 10 48.49 -8.54 -22.72
N GLY A 11 47.76 -9.15 -23.66
CA GLY A 11 46.59 -9.97 -23.41
C GLY A 11 46.96 -11.37 -22.90
N ALA A 12 46.12 -11.94 -22.03
CA ALA A 12 46.20 -13.33 -21.60
C ALA A 12 44.81 -13.99 -21.59
N LEU A 13 44.82 -15.27 -21.92
CA LEU A 13 43.75 -16.16 -22.37
C LEU A 13 43.44 -17.20 -21.26
N PHE A 14 42.17 -17.29 -20.78
CA PHE A 14 41.36 -18.38 -20.14
C PHE A 14 41.99 -19.42 -19.15
N PRO A 15 41.26 -20.28 -18.35
CA PRO A 15 39.81 -20.60 -18.28
C PRO A 15 39.18 -20.82 -16.85
N GLY A 16 37.83 -20.81 -16.78
CA GLY A 16 36.97 -21.78 -16.05
C GLY A 16 36.91 -21.84 -14.51
N HIS A 17 35.85 -21.26 -13.91
CA HIS A 17 35.13 -21.91 -12.79
C HIS A 17 33.64 -21.59 -12.89
N HIS A 18 32.82 -22.64 -12.87
CA HIS A 18 31.37 -22.56 -12.73
C HIS A 18 31.04 -21.94 -11.38
N ASP A 19 30.41 -20.77 -11.36
CA ASP A 19 29.54 -20.39 -10.25
C ASP A 19 28.23 -19.88 -10.82
N ARG A 20 27.27 -20.81 -10.88
CA ARG A 20 25.86 -20.49 -11.04
C ARG A 20 25.47 -19.72 -9.78
N HIS A 21 25.38 -18.40 -9.88
CA HIS A 21 24.70 -17.63 -8.84
C HIS A 21 23.24 -18.08 -8.82
N SER A 22 23.00 -18.94 -7.84
CA SER A 22 21.72 -19.50 -7.45
C SER A 22 20.68 -18.40 -7.36
N THR A 23 19.53 -18.65 -7.96
CA THR A 23 18.31 -17.86 -7.86
C THR A 23 17.99 -17.64 -6.38
N ALA A 24 18.25 -16.44 -5.87
CA ALA A 24 17.59 -15.98 -4.66
C ALA A 24 16.12 -15.74 -5.04
N SER A 25 15.31 -16.79 -4.94
CA SER A 25 13.87 -16.67 -4.81
C SER A 25 13.66 -15.72 -3.64
N ALA A 26 13.25 -14.48 -3.92
CA ALA A 26 12.94 -13.52 -2.89
C ALA A 26 11.90 -14.18 -1.98
N VAL A 27 12.33 -14.57 -0.77
CA VAL A 27 11.41 -14.94 0.29
C VAL A 27 10.50 -13.74 0.45
N ARG A 28 9.21 -13.95 0.21
CA ARG A 28 8.18 -12.92 0.35
C ARG A 28 8.45 -12.24 1.69
N PRO A 29 8.67 -10.91 1.76
CA PRO A 29 8.70 -10.25 3.05
C PRO A 29 7.42 -10.67 3.77
N PRO A 30 7.51 -11.02 5.08
CA PRO A 30 6.32 -11.37 5.84
C PRO A 30 5.30 -10.26 5.60
N PRO A 31 4.01 -10.60 5.40
CA PRO A 31 2.99 -9.57 5.34
C PRO A 31 3.21 -8.71 6.58
N PRO A 32 3.28 -7.39 6.41
CA PRO A 32 3.46 -6.52 7.54
C PRO A 32 2.42 -6.81 8.63
N PRO A 33 2.77 -6.58 9.91
CA PRO A 33 1.89 -6.89 11.03
C PRO A 33 0.56 -6.18 10.81
N ARG A 34 -0.52 -6.95 10.70
CA ARG A 34 -1.87 -6.41 10.58
C ARG A 34 -2.09 -5.44 11.77
N PRO A 35 -2.73 -4.28 11.55
CA PRO A 35 -3.12 -3.42 12.67
C PRO A 35 -3.87 -4.26 13.68
N TRP A 36 -3.46 -4.10 14.92
CA TRP A 36 -3.71 -4.96 16.05
C TRP A 36 -5.19 -5.31 16.19
N ASP A 37 -5.54 -6.58 16.44
CA ASP A 37 -6.93 -7.01 16.70
C ASP A 37 -7.57 -6.26 17.89
N TRP A 38 -6.75 -5.53 18.66
CA TRP A 38 -7.17 -4.63 19.73
C TRP A 38 -6.14 -3.53 19.99
N GLU A 39 -6.58 -2.41 20.54
CA GLU A 39 -5.75 -1.31 21.05
C GLU A 39 -6.29 -0.79 22.38
N GLU A 40 -5.45 -0.14 23.18
CA GLU A 40 -5.86 0.64 24.35
C GLU A 40 -5.52 2.10 24.08
N ARG A 41 -6.53 2.97 24.14
CA ARG A 41 -6.38 4.41 23.89
C ARG A 41 -5.84 5.13 25.12
N GLY A 42 -5.39 6.36 24.92
CA GLY A 42 -4.79 7.18 25.99
C GLY A 42 -5.75 7.48 27.16
N ASP A 43 -7.05 7.30 26.98
CA ASP A 43 -8.10 7.42 27.99
C ASP A 43 -8.40 6.09 28.72
N GLY A 44 -7.70 5.00 28.39
CA GLY A 44 -7.94 3.65 28.92
C GLY A 44 -9.06 2.88 28.21
N THR A 45 -9.71 3.48 27.21
CA THR A 45 -10.74 2.80 26.42
C THR A 45 -10.08 1.71 25.58
N ARG A 46 -10.59 0.49 25.66
CA ARG A 46 -10.14 -0.63 24.84
C ARG A 46 -10.95 -0.70 23.56
N ALA A 47 -10.26 -0.68 22.42
CA ALA A 47 -10.87 -0.97 21.15
C ALA A 47 -10.53 -2.40 20.68
N ARG A 48 -11.47 -3.07 20.02
CA ARG A 48 -11.21 -4.33 19.29
C ARG A 48 -11.73 -4.21 17.88
N PHE A 49 -10.96 -4.74 16.93
CA PHE A 49 -11.31 -4.77 15.52
C PHE A 49 -11.56 -6.21 15.10
N VAL A 50 -12.79 -6.48 14.64
CA VAL A 50 -13.27 -7.83 14.37
C VAL A 50 -13.56 -7.94 12.88
N ASN A 51 -12.98 -8.98 12.27
CA ASN A 51 -13.20 -9.29 10.88
C ASN A 51 -14.55 -9.98 10.67
N ASP A 52 -15.18 -9.71 9.52
CA ASP A 52 -16.34 -10.43 9.03
C ASP A 52 -15.94 -11.79 8.42
N ILE A 53 -16.92 -12.49 7.83
CA ILE A 53 -16.73 -13.78 7.17
C ILE A 53 -15.85 -13.70 5.91
N ALA A 54 -15.73 -12.52 5.29
CA ALA A 54 -14.84 -12.29 4.16
C ALA A 54 -13.39 -11.98 4.60
N GLY A 55 -13.14 -11.87 5.90
CA GLY A 55 -11.84 -11.54 6.46
C GLY A 55 -11.49 -10.06 6.39
N THR A 56 -12.48 -9.20 6.10
CA THR A 56 -12.36 -7.74 6.12
C THR A 56 -12.89 -7.16 7.42
N LEU A 57 -12.52 -5.93 7.77
CA LEU A 57 -13.03 -5.26 8.97
C LEU A 57 -14.56 -5.16 8.90
N GLY A 58 -15.25 -5.86 9.80
CA GLY A 58 -16.71 -5.88 9.88
C GLY A 58 -17.27 -5.12 11.06
N THR A 59 -16.53 -5.05 12.17
CA THR A 59 -17.00 -4.40 13.40
C THR A 59 -15.81 -3.85 14.21
N ALA A 60 -16.03 -2.71 14.85
CA ALA A 60 -15.15 -2.18 15.88
C ALA A 60 -15.92 -2.00 17.19
N THR A 61 -15.36 -2.42 18.32
CA THR A 61 -15.92 -2.16 19.64
C THR A 61 -15.05 -1.16 20.38
N PHE A 62 -15.63 -0.21 21.12
CA PHE A 62 -14.91 0.77 21.95
C PHE A 62 -15.50 0.77 23.36
N GLY A 63 -14.87 0.06 24.29
CA GLY A 63 -15.50 -0.25 25.57
C GLY A 63 -16.78 -1.06 25.35
N ASP A 64 -17.93 -0.48 25.70
CA ASP A 64 -19.26 -1.10 25.50
C ASP A 64 -19.92 -0.72 24.17
N ASP A 65 -19.39 0.28 23.44
CA ASP A 65 -19.93 0.71 22.16
C ASP A 65 -19.57 -0.26 21.05
N VAL A 66 -20.51 -0.53 20.14
CA VAL A 66 -20.32 -1.40 18.97
C VAL A 66 -20.66 -0.64 17.70
N VAL A 67 -19.71 -0.59 16.77
CA VAL A 67 -19.84 0.07 15.48
C VAL A 67 -19.63 -0.94 14.35
N LEU A 68 -20.67 -1.18 13.54
CA LEU A 68 -20.53 -2.00 12.34
C LEU A 68 -19.89 -1.20 11.21
N GLN A 69 -18.93 -1.80 10.51
CA GLN A 69 -18.16 -1.16 9.45
C GLN A 69 -18.72 -1.62 8.09
N LEU A 70 -19.70 -0.89 7.56
CA LEU A 70 -20.36 -1.25 6.31
C LEU A 70 -19.53 -0.79 5.12
N SER A 71 -18.86 -1.74 4.47
CA SER A 71 -17.97 -1.47 3.35
C SER A 71 -18.65 -1.58 1.98
N ASN A 72 -18.14 -0.83 0.99
CA ASN A 72 -18.53 -0.98 -0.42
C ASN A 72 -17.68 -2.07 -1.12
N LEU A 73 -17.94 -2.30 -2.42
CA LEU A 73 -17.20 -3.28 -3.22
C LEU A 73 -15.71 -2.94 -3.41
N ARG A 74 -15.34 -1.66 -3.36
CA ARG A 74 -13.93 -1.23 -3.35
C ARG A 74 -13.28 -1.54 -2.01
N GLY A 75 -14.06 -1.61 -0.93
CA GLY A 75 -13.65 -1.79 0.45
C GLY A 75 -13.44 -0.50 1.23
N ASP A 76 -14.04 0.60 0.77
CA ASP A 76 -14.18 1.82 1.59
C ASP A 76 -15.31 1.61 2.59
N ILE A 77 -15.12 2.08 3.82
CA ILE A 77 -16.22 2.15 4.79
C ILE A 77 -17.18 3.24 4.33
N SER A 78 -18.37 2.84 3.91
CA SER A 78 -19.41 3.76 3.45
C SER A 78 -20.28 4.23 4.60
N VAL A 79 -20.46 3.41 5.63
CA VAL A 79 -21.21 3.77 6.85
C VAL A 79 -20.60 3.05 8.05
N PRO A 80 -19.99 3.79 9.00
CA PRO A 80 -19.82 3.30 10.37
C PRO A 80 -21.17 3.38 11.08
N LEU A 81 -21.82 2.24 11.29
CA LEU A 81 -23.14 2.14 11.92
C LEU A 81 -22.98 1.94 13.44
N ASP A 82 -23.21 3.00 14.20
CA ASP A 82 -23.21 2.98 15.66
C ASP A 82 -24.50 2.32 16.15
N LEU A 83 -24.36 1.18 16.84
CA LEU A 83 -25.51 0.41 17.36
C LEU A 83 -26.10 0.97 18.65
N ALA A 84 -25.36 1.84 19.36
CA ALA A 84 -25.85 2.50 20.55
C ALA A 84 -26.68 3.75 20.20
N ASP A 85 -26.31 4.45 19.13
CA ASP A 85 -27.00 5.66 18.67
C ASP A 85 -26.83 5.86 17.15
N LEU A 86 -27.86 5.45 16.40
CA LEU A 86 -27.87 5.56 14.93
C LEU A 86 -27.71 7.00 14.43
N SER A 87 -28.03 8.03 15.22
CA SER A 87 -27.85 9.43 14.81
C SER A 87 -26.38 9.84 14.67
N ARG A 88 -25.45 9.06 15.24
CA ARG A 88 -24.00 9.25 15.10
C ARG A 88 -23.42 8.61 13.84
N SER A 89 -24.23 7.85 13.10
CA SER A 89 -23.80 7.17 11.88
C SER A 89 -23.87 8.12 10.69
N VAL A 90 -22.76 8.28 9.98
CA VAL A 90 -22.64 9.21 8.85
C VAL A 90 -22.26 8.47 7.59
N VAL A 91 -22.90 8.81 6.47
CA VAL A 91 -22.53 8.26 5.16
C VAL A 91 -21.22 8.89 4.69
N GLN A 92 -20.31 8.04 4.24
CA GLN A 92 -19.01 8.43 3.73
C GLN A 92 -18.85 8.01 2.27
N ARG A 93 -18.29 8.92 1.48
CA ARG A 93 -17.97 8.70 0.06
C ARG A 93 -16.64 9.33 -0.27
N TYR A 94 -15.86 8.60 -1.04
CA TYR A 94 -14.53 9.00 -1.46
C TYR A 94 -14.41 8.86 -2.97
N ASP A 95 -13.56 9.69 -3.57
CA ASP A 95 -13.10 9.45 -4.93
C ASP A 95 -12.09 8.28 -5.00
N GLU A 96 -11.52 8.04 -6.18
CA GLU A 96 -10.54 6.99 -6.41
C GLU A 96 -9.24 7.15 -5.62
N PHE A 97 -8.88 8.37 -5.22
CA PHE A 97 -7.67 8.67 -4.47
C PHE A 97 -7.89 8.76 -2.96
N GLY A 98 -9.15 8.72 -2.51
CA GLY A 98 -9.50 8.81 -1.10
C GLY A 98 -9.87 10.22 -0.64
N VAL A 99 -10.11 11.16 -1.56
CA VAL A 99 -10.62 12.49 -1.22
C VAL A 99 -12.09 12.38 -0.81
N PRO A 100 -12.48 12.85 0.39
CA PRO A 100 -13.87 12.86 0.80
C PRO A 100 -14.72 13.74 -0.12
N LEU A 101 -15.86 13.24 -0.59
CA LEU A 101 -16.82 14.03 -1.35
C LEU A 101 -17.67 14.88 -0.39
N THR A 102 -18.06 16.09 -0.80
CA THR A 102 -18.65 17.20 -0.01
C THR A 102 -19.82 16.91 0.94
N ALA A 103 -20.37 15.69 0.94
CA ALA A 103 -21.38 15.22 1.88
C ALA A 103 -20.80 14.27 2.96
N THR A 104 -19.48 14.13 3.04
CA THR A 104 -18.77 13.16 3.88
C THR A 104 -17.99 13.87 4.97
N GLU A 105 -18.38 13.66 6.23
CA GLU A 105 -17.50 13.97 7.35
C GLU A 105 -16.30 13.02 7.32
N PRO A 106 -15.08 13.51 7.63
CA PRO A 106 -13.89 12.67 7.66
C PRO A 106 -14.10 11.48 8.62
N ALA A 107 -13.62 10.31 8.20
CA ALA A 107 -13.78 9.10 9.00
C ALA A 107 -13.00 9.23 10.30
N ARG A 108 -13.61 8.78 11.41
CA ARG A 108 -13.00 8.84 12.74
C ARG A 108 -11.78 7.92 12.90
N CYS A 109 -11.67 6.86 12.08
CA CYS A 109 -10.47 6.00 12.03
C CYS A 109 -10.29 5.35 10.65
N TYR A 110 -11.34 4.72 10.12
CA TYR A 110 -11.33 3.97 8.87
C TYR A 110 -12.38 4.52 7.91
N GLY A 111 -11.92 4.92 6.71
CA GLY A 111 -12.76 5.49 5.65
C GLY A 111 -12.41 4.86 4.31
N TRP A 112 -11.72 5.61 3.45
CA TRP A 112 -11.18 5.08 2.19
C TRP A 112 -10.31 3.86 2.45
N MET A 113 -10.62 2.75 1.78
CA MET A 113 -10.00 1.44 1.96
C MET A 113 -10.03 0.86 3.38
N GLY A 114 -10.88 1.37 4.27
CA GLY A 114 -10.93 1.00 5.67
C GLY A 114 -11.30 -0.46 5.96
N ALA A 115 -11.93 -1.18 5.02
CA ALA A 115 -12.17 -2.62 5.15
C ALA A 115 -10.86 -3.43 5.28
N SER A 116 -9.75 -2.89 4.79
CA SER A 116 -8.41 -3.46 4.92
C SER A 116 -7.61 -2.83 6.06
N GLN A 117 -8.29 -2.09 6.95
CA GLN A 117 -7.70 -1.36 8.08
C GLN A 117 -6.64 -0.33 7.66
N VAL A 118 -6.80 0.25 6.47
CA VAL A 118 -6.05 1.43 6.04
C VAL A 118 -6.58 2.64 6.82
N SER A 119 -5.73 3.22 7.67
CA SER A 119 -6.14 4.26 8.62
C SER A 119 -6.15 5.64 7.97
N SER A 120 -7.20 6.40 8.22
CA SER A 120 -7.29 7.83 7.92
C SER A 120 -7.22 8.69 9.19
N ASP A 121 -6.81 8.10 10.33
CA ASP A 121 -6.72 8.78 11.63
C ASP A 121 -5.47 9.67 11.70
N THR A 122 -5.46 10.72 10.87
CA THR A 122 -4.40 11.72 10.86
C THR A 122 -4.99 13.12 10.81
N LEU A 123 -4.40 14.04 11.59
CA LEU A 123 -4.79 15.45 11.55
C LEU A 123 -4.45 16.12 10.21
N SER A 124 -3.54 15.54 9.44
CA SER A 124 -3.06 16.04 8.15
C SER A 124 -3.89 15.58 6.96
N GLY A 125 -4.91 14.73 7.15
CA GLY A 125 -5.68 14.15 6.03
C GLY A 125 -4.91 13.12 5.20
N LEU A 126 -3.77 12.66 5.71
CA LEU A 126 -3.00 11.57 5.11
C LEU A 126 -3.65 10.23 5.41
N VAL A 127 -3.49 9.31 4.47
CA VAL A 127 -3.90 7.93 4.63
C VAL A 127 -2.67 7.08 4.92
N LEU A 128 -2.73 6.33 6.02
CA LEU A 128 -1.67 5.44 6.46
C LEU A 128 -1.92 4.05 5.90
N THR A 129 -1.22 3.75 4.80
CA THR A 129 -1.01 2.35 4.39
C THR A 129 0.08 1.75 5.26
N ASP A 130 0.33 0.46 5.07
CA ASP A 130 1.29 -0.25 5.90
C ASP A 130 2.73 0.28 5.77
N ALA A 131 3.22 0.35 4.53
CA ALA A 131 4.60 0.73 4.26
C ALA A 131 4.79 2.23 4.00
N ARG A 132 3.73 2.95 3.59
CA ARG A 132 3.84 4.35 3.14
C ARG A 132 2.67 5.23 3.54
N ALA A 133 2.95 6.52 3.73
CA ALA A 133 1.93 7.56 3.81
C ALA A 133 1.45 7.96 2.39
N HIS A 134 0.14 7.97 2.18
CA HIS A 134 -0.54 8.41 0.96
C HIS A 134 -1.20 9.77 1.19
N GLU A 135 -1.06 10.68 0.24
CA GLU A 135 -1.72 11.99 0.23
C GLU A 135 -2.83 11.97 -0.83
N PRO A 136 -4.11 11.90 -0.41
CA PRO A 136 -5.25 11.82 -1.33
C PRO A 136 -5.34 12.98 -2.31
N GLU A 137 -5.16 14.22 -1.83
CA GLU A 137 -5.29 15.42 -2.66
C GLU A 137 -4.24 15.47 -3.79
N ALA A 138 -3.03 14.95 -3.52
CA ALA A 138 -1.95 14.86 -4.50
C ALA A 138 -1.98 13.55 -5.32
N GLY A 139 -2.84 12.60 -4.93
CA GLY A 139 -3.02 11.29 -5.55
C GLY A 139 -1.76 10.42 -5.54
N ARG A 140 -0.91 10.51 -4.50
CA ARG A 140 0.40 9.86 -4.48
C ARG A 140 0.90 9.52 -3.08
N PHE A 141 1.89 8.63 -3.02
CA PHE A 141 2.67 8.39 -1.81
C PHE A 141 3.66 9.54 -1.54
N LEU A 142 3.96 9.77 -0.26
CA LEU A 142 4.97 10.74 0.19
C LEU A 142 6.37 10.14 0.33
N GLN A 143 6.48 8.82 0.17
CA GLN A 143 7.71 8.06 0.34
C GLN A 143 8.01 7.28 -0.95
N VAL A 144 9.30 7.18 -1.27
CA VAL A 144 9.81 6.33 -2.35
C VAL A 144 9.47 4.88 -2.03
N ASP A 145 8.94 4.15 -3.03
CA ASP A 145 8.73 2.70 -2.92
C ASP A 145 10.05 1.96 -2.65
N GLN A 146 10.13 1.25 -1.53
CA GLN A 146 11.31 0.49 -1.12
C GLN A 146 11.34 -0.94 -1.69
N GLY A 147 10.20 -1.49 -2.11
CA GLY A 147 10.09 -2.89 -2.55
C GLY A 147 10.44 -3.07 -4.02
N TYR A 148 9.89 -2.21 -4.88
CA TYR A 148 10.22 -2.11 -6.29
C TYR A 148 10.40 -0.63 -6.59
N ALA A 149 11.42 -0.26 -7.34
CA ALA A 149 11.66 1.14 -7.73
C ALA A 149 10.53 1.68 -8.64
N GLY A 150 9.30 1.83 -8.13
CA GLY A 150 8.20 2.64 -8.66
C GLY A 150 7.58 2.29 -10.00
N GLY A 151 8.08 1.29 -10.72
CA GLY A 151 7.95 1.35 -12.18
C GLY A 151 8.56 2.68 -12.69
N SER A 152 7.89 3.38 -13.60
CA SER A 152 8.39 4.66 -14.11
C SER A 152 8.25 5.84 -13.11
N ASN A 153 7.55 5.68 -11.98
CA ASN A 153 7.41 6.73 -10.95
C ASN A 153 7.31 6.14 -9.50
N PRO A 154 8.30 6.36 -8.61
CA PRO A 154 8.34 5.78 -7.26
C PRO A 154 7.26 6.23 -6.28
N TYR A 155 6.46 7.23 -6.63
CA TYR A 155 5.41 7.77 -5.78
C TYR A 155 4.00 7.45 -6.28
N VAL A 156 3.87 6.83 -7.46
CA VAL A 156 2.57 6.63 -8.10
C VAL A 156 1.70 5.66 -7.30
N TYR A 157 0.45 6.03 -7.08
CA TYR A 157 -0.55 5.12 -6.56
C TYR A 157 -1.07 4.22 -7.68
N CYS A 158 -1.01 2.89 -7.50
CA CYS A 158 -1.56 1.90 -8.44
C CYS A 158 -1.11 2.02 -9.91
N GLY A 159 0.05 2.64 -10.17
CA GLY A 159 0.51 2.91 -11.54
C GLY A 159 -0.45 3.79 -12.37
N GLY A 160 -1.39 4.49 -11.72
CA GLY A 160 -2.44 5.27 -12.38
C GLY A 160 -3.71 4.50 -12.74
N ASP A 161 -3.78 3.18 -12.50
CA ASP A 161 -5.04 2.41 -12.64
C ASP A 161 -5.85 2.45 -11.34
N LEU A 162 -6.62 3.51 -11.16
CA LEU A 162 -7.30 3.77 -9.90
C LEU A 162 -8.61 2.97 -9.72
N VAL A 163 -9.06 2.29 -10.78
CA VAL A 163 -10.29 1.49 -10.76
C VAL A 163 -9.97 0.01 -10.64
N GLY A 164 -8.96 -0.47 -11.36
CA GLY A 164 -8.58 -1.88 -11.42
C GLY A 164 -7.57 -2.32 -10.36
N CYS A 165 -6.89 -1.37 -9.70
CA CYS A 165 -5.92 -1.63 -8.64
C CYS A 165 -6.33 -1.01 -7.30
N ARG A 166 -5.91 -1.69 -6.23
CA ARG A 166 -6.06 -1.26 -4.85
C ARG A 166 -4.76 -1.54 -4.09
N ASP A 167 -3.97 -0.51 -3.81
CA ASP A 167 -2.75 -0.66 -2.99
C ASP A 167 -3.03 -0.30 -1.52
N THR A 168 -3.41 -1.31 -0.74
CA THR A 168 -3.60 -1.17 0.72
C THR A 168 -2.31 -1.35 1.51
N SER A 169 -1.28 -1.91 0.88
CA SER A 169 0.02 -2.19 1.51
C SER A 169 0.98 -1.02 1.45
N GLY A 170 0.78 -0.13 0.48
CA GLY A 170 1.77 0.86 0.10
C GLY A 170 2.97 0.28 -0.62
N LEU A 171 2.90 -0.93 -1.18
CA LEU A 171 4.01 -1.57 -1.93
C LEU A 171 3.52 -2.23 -3.23
N ALA A 172 2.24 -2.11 -3.58
CA ALA A 172 1.70 -2.73 -4.76
C ALA A 172 1.99 -1.87 -5.99
N SER A 173 2.95 -2.30 -6.80
CA SER A 173 3.12 -1.75 -8.15
C SER A 173 2.32 -2.58 -9.18
N TYR A 174 1.87 -1.93 -10.24
CA TYR A 174 1.26 -2.56 -11.42
C TYR A 174 2.08 -3.75 -11.97
N CYS A 175 3.39 -3.82 -11.73
CA CYS A 175 4.22 -4.95 -12.15
C CYS A 175 3.84 -6.28 -11.45
N LEU A 176 3.27 -6.26 -10.24
CA LEU A 176 2.78 -7.47 -9.57
C LEU A 176 1.46 -7.99 -10.19
N TYR A 177 0.72 -7.12 -10.88
CA TYR A 177 -0.48 -7.49 -11.66
C TYR A 177 -0.11 -8.32 -12.90
N CYS A 178 1.09 -8.08 -13.44
CA CYS A 178 1.65 -8.81 -14.58
C CYS A 178 2.13 -10.22 -14.18
N ASP A 179 2.66 -10.41 -12.97
CA ASP A 179 3.09 -11.71 -12.43
C ASP A 179 1.91 -12.67 -12.15
N LEU A 180 0.70 -12.14 -11.97
CA LEU A 180 -0.56 -12.88 -11.81
C LEU A 180 -1.30 -13.16 -13.14
N GLY A 181 -0.65 -12.94 -14.29
CA GLY A 181 -1.15 -13.37 -15.60
C GLY A 181 -2.21 -12.49 -16.24
N LYS A 182 -2.49 -11.29 -15.71
CA LYS A 182 -3.23 -10.26 -16.43
C LYS A 182 -2.23 -9.44 -17.25
N THR A 183 -2.24 -9.71 -18.56
CA THR A 183 -1.23 -9.23 -19.53
C THR A 183 -0.97 -7.73 -19.44
N GLY A 184 0.28 -7.36 -19.15
CA GLY A 184 0.80 -5.99 -19.23
C GLY A 184 2.32 -5.98 -19.12
N ALA A 185 3.00 -5.21 -19.95
CA ALA A 185 4.45 -5.25 -20.13
C ALA A 185 5.23 -4.48 -19.05
N SER A 186 6.45 -4.95 -18.73
CA SER A 186 7.46 -4.19 -17.99
C SER A 186 8.37 -3.44 -18.97
N ASP A 187 8.48 -2.12 -18.79
CA ASP A 187 9.26 -1.16 -19.57
C ASP A 187 10.78 -1.45 -19.62
N LYS A 188 11.34 -2.18 -18.64
CA LYS A 188 12.75 -2.59 -18.67
C LYS A 188 13.07 -3.81 -19.54
N LYS A 189 12.05 -4.53 -20.01
CA LYS A 189 12.20 -5.69 -20.90
C LYS A 189 11.82 -5.38 -22.35
N VAL A 190 11.16 -4.25 -22.62
CA VAL A 190 10.59 -3.93 -23.95
C VAL A 190 11.45 -2.97 -24.77
N PHE A 191 12.26 -2.11 -24.14
CA PHE A 191 13.15 -1.22 -24.88
C PHE A 191 14.59 -1.37 -24.38
N SER A 192 15.32 -2.26 -25.04
CA SER A 192 16.78 -2.23 -25.05
C SER A 192 17.21 -1.39 -26.27
N TYR A 193 17.77 -0.21 -26.03
CA TYR A 193 18.61 0.49 -27.01
C TYR A 193 20.06 0.05 -26.82
#